data_AF-X6N2F4-F1
#
_entry.id   AF-X6N2F4-F1
#
_cell.length_a   1.000
_cell.length_b   1.000
_cell.length_c   1.000
_cell.angle_alpha   90.00
_cell.angle_beta   90.00
_cell.angle_gamma   90.00
#
_symmetry.space_group_name_H-M   'P 1'
#
loop_
_entity.id
_entity.type
_entity.pdbx_description
1 polymer ?
#
loop_
_entity_poly.entity_id
_entity_poly.type
_entity_poly.pdbx_seq_one_letter_code
_entity_poly.pdbx_strand_id
1 'polypeptide(L)'
;MLAKDLTSSSDSRQLSSTFPLTSDATEKDVESVNDNSTTDTTPSKADTIDTSTNGILNDKIAVIGAGWSGLVVLKELKEYGFKNVRVLEENNSIGGQWNLKNQNSQTWSDVRANISKLNMHYPDFPYFIDPEAPLYATINELCKYLEEYMEFFKLKSNIQFNSKVSSIKPIDPDNKK
;
A
#
# COMPACT_ATOMS: atom_id res chain seq x y z
N MET A 1 -29.63 -38.53 -21.81
CA MET A 1 -29.53 -37.58 -22.94
C MET A 1 -29.85 -36.21 -22.36
N LEU A 2 -28.94 -35.28 -22.07
CA LEU A 2 -27.54 -35.04 -22.45
C LEU A 2 -26.91 -34.26 -21.26
N ALA A 3 -25.74 -34.69 -20.80
CA ALA A 3 -24.86 -33.87 -19.99
C ALA A 3 -24.26 -32.75 -20.86
N LYS A 4 -24.08 -31.57 -20.29
CA LYS A 4 -23.13 -30.57 -20.80
C LYS A 4 -22.33 -30.04 -19.63
N ASP A 5 -21.11 -30.54 -19.54
CA ASP A 5 -19.97 -29.87 -18.92
C ASP A 5 -19.83 -28.45 -19.51
N LEU A 6 -19.40 -27.51 -18.68
CA LEU A 6 -18.42 -26.49 -19.08
C LEU A 6 -17.75 -25.95 -17.80
N THR A 7 -16.44 -26.05 -17.85
CA THR A 7 -15.45 -25.99 -16.79
C THR A 7 -15.07 -24.57 -16.38
N SER A 8 -14.74 -24.44 -15.09
CA SER A 8 -13.71 -23.57 -14.51
C SER A 8 -12.87 -22.74 -15.49
N SER A 9 -12.91 -21.41 -15.33
CA SER A 9 -11.83 -20.53 -15.80
C SER A 9 -11.46 -19.56 -14.67
N SER A 10 -10.47 -19.98 -13.88
CA SER A 10 -9.71 -19.16 -12.95
C SER A 10 -8.82 -18.23 -13.76
N ASP A 11 -9.21 -16.96 -13.87
CA ASP A 11 -8.47 -15.94 -14.60
C ASP A 11 -7.34 -15.38 -13.71
N SER A 12 -6.18 -16.02 -13.80
CA SER A 12 -4.95 -15.62 -13.14
C SER A 12 -4.36 -14.39 -13.83
N ARG A 13 -4.45 -13.23 -13.18
CA ARG A 13 -3.78 -12.00 -13.65
C ARG A 13 -2.26 -12.16 -13.51
N GLN A 14 -1.61 -12.43 -14.64
CA GLN A 14 -0.18 -12.22 -14.86
C GLN A 14 -0.03 -10.87 -15.56
N LEU A 15 0.62 -9.89 -14.93
CA LEU A 15 1.05 -8.66 -15.58
C LEU A 15 2.58 -8.61 -15.54
N SER A 16 3.18 -8.95 -16.68
CA SER A 16 4.61 -8.79 -16.96
C SER A 16 4.94 -7.32 -17.20
N SER A 17 5.90 -6.80 -16.46
CA SER A 17 6.42 -5.45 -16.55
C SER A 17 7.35 -5.30 -17.76
N THR A 18 7.00 -4.46 -18.74
CA THR A 18 7.96 -3.81 -19.64
C THR A 18 7.31 -2.57 -20.26
N PHE A 19 7.78 -1.38 -19.90
CA PHE A 19 7.51 -0.15 -20.63
C PHE A 19 8.70 0.14 -21.57
N PRO A 20 8.50 0.35 -22.88
CA PRO A 20 9.57 0.79 -23.77
C PRO A 20 9.74 2.32 -23.74
N LEU A 21 10.98 2.77 -23.57
CA LEU A 21 11.40 4.16 -23.77
C LEU A 21 11.48 4.45 -25.28
N THR A 22 10.75 5.47 -25.73
CA THR A 22 10.88 6.02 -27.10
C THR A 22 11.96 7.10 -27.13
N SER A 23 13.02 6.88 -27.92
CA SER A 23 14.04 7.87 -28.25
C SER A 23 13.69 8.56 -29.56
N ASP A 24 13.39 9.85 -29.52
CA ASP A 24 13.48 10.73 -30.70
C ASP A 24 13.65 12.19 -30.23
N ALA A 25 14.88 12.69 -30.27
CA ALA A 25 15.18 14.12 -30.27
C ALA A 25 16.52 14.34 -30.96
N THR A 26 16.47 15.19 -31.97
CA THR A 26 17.48 15.50 -32.98
C THR A 26 18.70 16.25 -32.44
N GLU A 27 19.85 15.86 -32.98
CA GLU A 27 21.20 16.43 -32.83
C GLU A 27 21.30 17.84 -33.46
N LYS A 28 21.84 18.83 -32.74
CA LYS A 28 22.58 19.97 -33.31
C LYS A 28 23.36 20.78 -32.27
N ASP A 29 24.58 21.10 -32.70
CA ASP A 29 25.50 22.18 -32.33
C ASP A 29 26.50 21.98 -31.17
N VAL A 30 27.75 22.19 -31.56
CA VAL A 30 29.04 21.96 -30.91
C VAL A 30 29.51 23.25 -30.25
N GLU A 31 29.95 23.19 -28.99
CA GLU A 31 31.01 24.07 -28.50
C GLU A 31 31.78 23.38 -27.35
N SER A 32 33.09 23.25 -27.54
CA SER A 32 34.02 22.56 -26.66
C SER A 32 34.47 23.44 -25.51
N VAL A 33 34.18 23.03 -24.28
CA VAL A 33 34.92 23.49 -23.08
C VAL A 33 35.44 22.27 -22.35
N ASN A 34 36.76 22.23 -22.23
CA ASN A 34 37.56 21.14 -21.71
C ASN A 34 37.78 21.38 -20.21
N ASP A 35 37.17 20.57 -19.34
CA ASP A 35 37.53 20.53 -17.92
C ASP A 35 37.57 19.07 -17.43
N ASN A 36 38.79 18.61 -17.18
CA ASN A 36 39.07 17.30 -16.60
C ASN A 36 38.71 17.31 -15.11
N SER A 37 37.65 16.59 -14.73
CA SER A 37 37.54 16.07 -13.37
C SER A 37 36.96 14.65 -13.37
N THR A 38 37.82 13.73 -12.99
CA THR A 38 37.57 12.31 -12.76
C THR A 38 36.71 12.11 -11.53
N THR A 39 35.55 11.47 -11.66
CA THR A 39 35.06 10.48 -10.67
C THR A 39 34.20 9.43 -11.39
N ASP A 40 34.80 8.26 -11.59
CA ASP A 40 34.12 6.99 -11.83
C ASP A 40 33.37 6.58 -10.55
N THR A 41 32.04 6.54 -10.61
CA THR A 41 31.26 5.79 -9.63
C THR A 41 30.04 5.18 -10.29
N THR A 42 30.22 3.95 -10.75
CA THR A 42 29.16 2.94 -10.91
C THR A 42 28.25 2.90 -9.67
N PRO A 43 26.91 2.93 -9.76
CA PRO A 43 26.06 2.62 -8.62
C PRO A 43 26.15 1.13 -8.30
N SER A 44 26.84 0.85 -7.21
CA SER A 44 27.05 -0.44 -6.58
C SER A 44 25.75 -1.16 -6.21
N LYS A 45 25.80 -2.49 -6.33
CA LYS A 45 25.05 -3.53 -5.62
C LYS A 45 24.23 -3.07 -4.40
N ALA A 46 22.98 -3.55 -4.39
CA ALA A 46 22.09 -3.64 -3.24
C ALA A 46 22.82 -3.79 -1.91
N ASP A 47 22.52 -2.86 -1.00
CA ASP A 47 23.00 -2.88 0.37
C ASP A 47 22.65 -4.22 1.01
N THR A 48 23.70 -4.96 1.33
CA THR A 48 23.61 -6.22 2.05
C THR A 48 23.22 -5.88 3.48
N ILE A 49 22.01 -6.28 3.88
CA ILE A 49 21.48 -6.09 5.23
C ILE A 49 22.46 -6.73 6.23
N ASP A 50 23.09 -5.88 7.05
CA ASP A 50 24.01 -6.29 8.11
C ASP A 50 23.32 -7.25 9.10
N THR A 51 24.05 -8.23 9.60
CA THR A 51 23.51 -9.36 10.39
C THR A 51 23.06 -8.92 11.80
N SER A 52 23.24 -7.64 12.17
CA SER A 52 22.63 -6.97 13.31
C SER A 52 21.10 -6.74 13.17
N THR A 53 20.57 -6.83 11.95
CA THR A 53 19.16 -6.51 11.62
C THR A 53 18.16 -7.58 12.06
N ASN A 54 18.61 -8.80 12.42
CA ASN A 54 17.73 -9.86 12.91
C ASN A 54 16.99 -9.47 14.21
N GLY A 55 17.57 -8.60 15.03
CA GLY A 55 16.88 -8.06 16.21
C GLY A 55 15.71 -7.16 15.81
N ILE A 56 15.98 -6.21 14.90
CA ILE A 56 15.03 -5.19 14.44
C ILE A 56 13.82 -5.81 13.71
N LEU A 57 14.05 -6.82 12.86
CA LEU A 57 12.95 -7.51 12.16
C LEU A 57 12.00 -8.27 13.08
N ASN A 58 12.41 -8.54 14.32
CA ASN A 58 11.61 -9.18 15.36
C ASN A 58 10.99 -8.19 16.35
N ASP A 59 11.26 -6.89 16.22
CA ASP A 59 10.68 -5.85 17.07
C ASP A 59 9.15 -5.85 16.98
N LYS A 60 8.51 -5.59 18.12
CA LYS A 60 7.06 -5.48 18.22
C LYS A 60 6.63 -4.11 17.73
N ILE A 61 6.00 -4.06 16.55
CA ILE A 61 5.50 -2.83 15.95
C ILE A 61 3.98 -2.80 16.07
N ALA A 62 3.47 -1.72 16.65
CA ALA A 62 2.04 -1.42 16.70
C ALA A 62 1.72 -0.27 15.75
N VAL A 63 0.79 -0.50 14.82
CA VAL A 63 0.22 0.50 13.93
C VAL A 63 -1.15 0.87 14.46
N ILE A 64 -1.47 2.16 14.53
CA ILE A 64 -2.74 2.63 15.12
C ILE A 64 -3.70 3.04 14.00
N GLY A 65 -4.83 2.33 13.91
CA GLY A 65 -5.87 2.52 12.90
C GLY A 65 -5.66 1.68 11.65
N ALA A 66 -6.75 1.12 11.10
CA ALA A 66 -6.81 0.34 9.87
C ALA A 66 -7.56 1.10 8.76
N GLY A 67 -7.23 2.39 8.60
CA GLY A 67 -7.63 3.20 7.45
C GLY A 67 -6.63 3.09 6.29
N TRP A 68 -6.70 4.02 5.33
CA TRP A 68 -5.77 4.10 4.20
C TRP A 68 -4.29 4.07 4.63
N SER A 69 -3.92 4.89 5.61
CA SER A 69 -2.55 4.96 6.09
C SER A 69 -2.11 3.68 6.81
N GLY A 70 -2.97 3.12 7.67
CA GLY A 70 -2.64 1.93 8.45
C GLY A 70 -2.42 0.69 7.59
N LEU A 71 -3.23 0.51 6.55
CA LEU A 71 -3.13 -0.64 5.64
C LEU A 71 -1.83 -0.60 4.83
N VAL A 72 -1.46 0.56 4.27
CA VAL A 72 -0.20 0.67 3.52
C VAL A 72 1.00 0.50 4.45
N VAL A 73 0.99 1.08 5.65
CA VAL A 73 2.07 0.89 6.64
C VAL A 73 2.22 -0.58 7.00
N LEU A 74 1.12 -1.29 7.26
CA LEU A 74 1.17 -2.71 7.55
C LEU A 74 1.74 -3.52 6.38
N LYS A 75 1.31 -3.21 5.15
CA LYS A 75 1.80 -3.88 3.94
C LYS A 75 3.31 -3.68 3.79
N GLU A 76 3.77 -2.43 3.82
CA GLU A 76 5.18 -2.09 3.67
C GLU A 76 6.03 -2.77 4.75
N LEU A 77 5.65 -2.67 6.03
CA LEU A 77 6.39 -3.33 7.11
C LEU A 77 6.49 -4.85 6.89
N LYS A 78 5.44 -5.50 6.39
CA LYS A 78 5.49 -6.93 6.05
C LYS A 78 6.45 -7.21 4.88
N GLU A 79 6.45 -6.37 3.85
CA GLU A 79 7.34 -6.52 2.70
C GLU A 79 8.81 -6.28 3.05
N TYR A 80 9.10 -5.34 3.96
CA TYR A 80 10.44 -5.14 4.54
C TYR A 80 10.87 -6.28 5.48
N GLY A 81 10.01 -7.27 5.73
CA GLY A 81 10.36 -8.48 6.48
C GLY A 81 10.12 -8.40 8.00
N PHE A 82 9.45 -7.35 8.50
CA PHE A 82 9.06 -7.28 9.90
C PHE A 82 8.00 -8.33 10.22
N LYS A 83 8.29 -9.20 11.19
CA LYS A 83 7.43 -10.36 11.50
C LYS A 83 6.37 -10.07 12.57
N ASN A 84 6.63 -9.08 13.43
CA ASN A 84 5.82 -8.82 14.62
C ASN A 84 5.09 -7.48 14.54
N VAL A 85 4.29 -7.32 13.49
CA VAL A 85 3.50 -6.12 13.23
C VAL A 85 2.02 -6.41 13.53
N ARG A 86 1.40 -5.54 14.31
CA ARG A 86 -0.04 -5.55 14.55
C ARG A 86 -0.65 -4.17 14.33
N VAL A 87 -1.80 -4.14 13.67
CA VAL A 87 -2.64 -2.95 13.57
C VAL A 87 -3.71 -3.02 14.65
N LEU A 88 -3.89 -1.95 15.40
CA LEU A 88 -4.96 -1.81 16.39
C LEU A 88 -6.02 -0.86 15.81
N GLU A 89 -7.21 -1.39 15.53
CA GLU A 89 -8.35 -0.62 14.99
C GLU A 89 -9.46 -0.57 16.03
N GLU A 90 -9.99 0.63 16.28
CA GLU A 90 -11.08 0.86 17.23
C GLU A 90 -12.38 0.18 16.79
N ASN A 91 -12.69 0.22 15.49
CA ASN A 91 -13.92 -0.32 14.93
C ASN A 91 -13.81 -1.83 14.64
N ASN A 92 -14.95 -2.45 14.31
CA ASN A 92 -15.01 -3.87 13.90
C ASN A 92 -14.68 -4.08 12.41
N SER A 93 -14.33 -3.03 11.69
CA SER A 93 -14.10 -3.02 10.25
C SER A 93 -13.06 -1.97 9.87
N ILE A 94 -12.46 -2.15 8.69
CA ILE A 94 -11.45 -1.24 8.15
C ILE A 94 -12.08 0.01 7.52
N GLY A 95 -11.24 0.90 6.99
CA GLY A 95 -11.66 2.03 6.16
C GLY A 95 -11.69 3.37 6.90
N GLY A 96 -11.75 3.34 8.24
CA GLY A 96 -11.70 4.54 9.08
C GLY A 96 -12.76 5.56 8.64
N GLN A 97 -12.32 6.73 8.17
CA GLN A 97 -13.17 7.80 7.67
C GLN A 97 -14.06 7.37 6.49
N TRP A 98 -13.63 6.41 5.67
CA TRP A 98 -14.34 5.99 4.46
C TRP A 98 -15.33 4.84 4.69
N ASN A 99 -15.63 4.53 5.94
CA ASN A 99 -16.62 3.52 6.28
C ASN A 99 -17.76 4.15 7.08
N LEU A 100 -18.91 4.33 6.42
CA LEU A 100 -20.12 4.91 7.00
C LEU A 100 -20.64 4.17 8.24
N LYS A 101 -20.27 2.90 8.42
CA LYS A 101 -20.70 2.09 9.57
C LYS A 101 -19.87 2.36 10.82
N ASN A 102 -18.71 3.00 10.68
CA ASN A 102 -17.85 3.32 11.80
C ASN A 102 -18.41 4.52 12.57
N GLN A 103 -18.46 4.42 13.89
CA GLN A 103 -19.03 5.47 14.75
C GLN A 103 -18.26 6.80 14.64
N ASN A 104 -16.95 6.72 14.33
CA ASN A 104 -16.07 7.87 14.20
C ASN A 104 -15.97 8.40 12.76
N SER A 105 -16.73 7.85 11.82
CA SER A 105 -16.72 8.34 10.44
C SER A 105 -17.49 9.67 10.36
N GLN A 106 -16.79 10.75 9.99
CA GLN A 106 -17.38 12.08 9.87
C GLN A 106 -17.91 12.35 8.44
N THR A 107 -18.35 11.30 7.76
CA THR A 107 -18.71 11.34 6.35
C THR A 107 -20.22 11.16 6.16
N TRP A 108 -20.71 11.42 4.94
CA TRP A 108 -22.13 11.35 4.60
C TRP A 108 -22.36 10.36 3.46
N SER A 109 -23.53 9.74 3.39
CA SER A 109 -23.81 8.65 2.42
C SER A 109 -23.51 9.01 0.96
N ASP A 110 -23.74 10.27 0.60
CA ASP A 110 -23.73 10.74 -0.78
C ASP A 110 -22.41 11.43 -1.17
N VAL A 111 -21.41 11.45 -0.28
CA VAL A 111 -20.14 12.09 -0.61
C VAL A 111 -19.40 11.27 -1.67
N ARG A 112 -18.71 12.00 -2.55
CA ARG A 112 -17.73 11.44 -3.47
C ARG A 112 -16.34 11.96 -3.11
N ALA A 113 -15.33 11.19 -3.45
CA ALA A 113 -13.95 11.66 -3.41
C ALA A 113 -13.82 12.94 -4.25
N ASN A 114 -13.12 13.94 -3.71
CA ASN A 114 -12.72 15.13 -4.46
C ASN A 114 -11.52 14.87 -5.38
N ILE A 115 -10.88 13.71 -5.26
CA ILE A 115 -9.74 13.25 -6.05
C ILE A 115 -10.21 12.08 -6.93
N SER A 116 -9.69 12.02 -8.16
CA SER A 116 -10.02 10.95 -9.11
C SER A 116 -9.51 9.58 -8.62
N LYS A 117 -10.19 8.50 -9.04
CA LYS A 117 -9.74 7.11 -8.81
C LYS A 117 -8.29 6.86 -9.24
N LEU A 118 -7.83 7.54 -10.30
CA LEU A 118 -6.45 7.49 -10.81
C LEU A 118 -5.41 7.97 -9.79
N ASN A 119 -5.73 9.00 -9.03
CA ASN A 119 -4.78 9.63 -8.11
C ASN A 119 -4.92 9.11 -6.68
N MET A 120 -6.04 8.44 -6.36
CA MET A 120 -6.32 7.96 -5.02
C MET A 120 -5.84 6.52 -4.77
N HIS A 121 -5.50 5.77 -5.83
CA HIS A 121 -5.08 4.38 -5.70
C HIS A 121 -3.68 4.25 -5.08
N TYR A 122 -3.38 3.06 -4.55
CA TYR A 122 -2.00 2.71 -4.21
C TYR A 122 -1.25 2.37 -5.50
N PRO A 123 0.01 2.81 -5.67
CA PRO A 123 0.76 2.56 -6.91
C PRO A 123 0.92 1.09 -7.29
N ASP A 124 0.97 0.21 -6.29
CA ASP A 124 1.10 -1.25 -6.40
C ASP A 124 -0.24 -1.99 -6.48
N PHE A 125 -1.35 -1.27 -6.31
CA PHE A 125 -2.71 -1.80 -6.38
C PHE A 125 -3.61 -0.81 -7.13
N PRO A 126 -3.53 -0.78 -8.47
CA PRO A 126 -4.26 0.20 -9.26
C PRO A 126 -5.76 0.01 -9.16
N TYR A 127 -6.49 1.13 -9.16
CA TYR A 127 -7.95 1.12 -9.22
C TYR A 127 -8.41 0.73 -10.63
N PHE A 128 -9.27 -0.28 -10.76
CA PHE A 128 -9.86 -0.60 -12.05
C PHE A 128 -10.84 0.49 -12.47
N ILE A 129 -10.57 1.15 -13.59
CA ILE A 129 -11.40 2.22 -14.12
C ILE A 129 -12.08 1.73 -15.37
N ASP A 130 -13.41 1.63 -15.29
CA ASP A 130 -14.27 1.52 -16.45
C ASP A 130 -14.41 2.93 -17.08
N PRO A 131 -14.07 3.11 -18.37
CA PRO A 131 -14.21 4.39 -19.06
C PRO A 131 -15.61 5.01 -19.00
N GLU A 132 -16.65 4.19 -18.89
CA GLU A 132 -18.05 4.63 -18.81
C GLU A 132 -18.50 4.91 -17.36
N ALA A 133 -17.69 4.53 -16.37
CA ALA A 133 -18.02 4.73 -14.96
C ALA A 133 -17.56 6.11 -14.45
N PRO A 134 -18.22 6.66 -13.40
CA PRO A 134 -17.78 7.91 -12.79
C PRO A 134 -16.34 7.84 -12.28
N LEU A 135 -15.55 8.87 -12.63
CA LEU A 135 -14.14 8.99 -12.26
C LEU A 135 -13.92 9.19 -10.75
N TYR A 136 -14.86 9.82 -10.07
CA TYR A 136 -14.81 10.11 -8.64
C TYR A 136 -15.58 9.06 -7.86
N ALA A 137 -14.86 8.31 -7.02
CA ALA A 137 -15.42 7.21 -6.25
C ALA A 137 -16.40 7.71 -5.17
N THR A 138 -17.48 6.96 -5.01
CA THR A 138 -18.35 7.01 -3.83
C THR A 138 -17.64 6.39 -2.63
N ILE A 139 -18.17 6.62 -1.43
CA ILE A 139 -17.63 5.99 -0.21
C ILE A 139 -17.62 4.46 -0.32
N ASN A 140 -18.71 3.87 -0.80
CA ASN A 140 -18.83 2.41 -0.88
C ASN A 140 -17.78 1.82 -1.83
N GLU A 141 -17.49 2.51 -2.94
CA GLU A 141 -16.42 2.14 -3.87
C GLU A 141 -15.03 2.21 -3.23
N LEU A 142 -14.77 3.21 -2.39
CA LEU A 142 -13.50 3.33 -1.66
C LEU A 142 -13.36 2.28 -0.56
N CYS A 143 -14.44 2.03 0.18
CA CYS A 143 -14.49 1.01 1.22
C CYS A 143 -14.22 -0.38 0.62
N LYS A 144 -14.88 -0.70 -0.49
CA LYS A 144 -14.67 -1.93 -1.24
C LYS A 144 -13.23 -2.06 -1.74
N TYR A 145 -12.65 -0.99 -2.29
CA TYR A 145 -11.26 -0.99 -2.73
C TYR A 145 -10.28 -1.32 -1.58
N LEU A 146 -10.49 -0.76 -0.38
CA LEU A 146 -9.65 -1.07 0.78
C LEU A 146 -9.83 -2.52 1.26
N GLU A 147 -11.05 -3.07 1.18
CA GLU A 147 -11.31 -4.48 1.48
C GLU A 147 -10.57 -5.41 0.50
N GLU A 148 -10.64 -5.09 -0.79
CA GLU A 148 -9.91 -5.81 -1.84
C GLU A 148 -8.38 -5.72 -1.64
N TYR A 149 -7.86 -4.54 -1.30
CA TYR A 149 -6.45 -4.35 -0.96
C TYR A 149 -6.02 -5.20 0.23
N MET A 150 -6.79 -5.17 1.33
CA MET A 150 -6.52 -5.95 2.53
C MET A 150 -6.49 -7.46 2.25
N GLU A 151 -7.42 -7.95 1.43
CA GLU A 151 -7.50 -9.36 1.06
C GLU A 151 -6.34 -9.77 0.13
N PHE A 152 -6.05 -8.95 -0.90
CA PHE A 152 -4.98 -9.21 -1.85
C PHE A 152 -3.62 -9.38 -1.17
N PHE A 153 -3.27 -8.48 -0.24
CA PHE A 153 -2.04 -8.53 0.53
C PHE A 153 -2.13 -9.39 1.81
N LYS A 154 -3.26 -10.06 2.05
CA LYS A 154 -3.52 -10.92 3.21
C LYS A 154 -3.16 -10.23 4.54
N LEU A 155 -3.64 -9.01 4.70
CA LEU A 155 -3.32 -8.14 5.84
C LEU A 155 -4.22 -8.40 7.05
N LYS A 156 -5.40 -8.98 6.83
CA LYS A 156 -6.45 -9.15 7.84
C LYS A 156 -5.98 -9.85 9.12
N SER A 157 -5.09 -10.85 9.01
CA SER A 157 -4.55 -11.58 10.17
C SER A 157 -3.72 -10.74 11.13
N ASN A 158 -3.19 -9.60 10.66
CA ASN A 158 -2.38 -8.69 11.45
C ASN A 158 -3.20 -7.55 12.07
N ILE A 159 -4.50 -7.48 11.79
CA ILE A 159 -5.38 -6.41 12.26
C ILE A 159 -6.20 -6.93 13.45
N GLN A 160 -6.06 -6.26 14.58
CA GLN A 160 -6.86 -6.48 15.76
C GLN A 160 -7.96 -5.42 15.82
N PHE A 161 -9.18 -5.84 15.50
CA PHE A 161 -10.38 -5.00 15.56
C PHE A 161 -10.86 -4.79 17.00
N ASN A 162 -11.80 -3.86 17.19
CA ASN A 162 -12.39 -3.52 18.50
C ASN A 162 -11.34 -3.17 19.57
N SER A 163 -10.24 -2.53 19.16
CA SER A 163 -9.05 -2.26 19.97
C SER A 163 -8.74 -0.77 19.97
N LYS A 164 -9.49 -0.01 20.79
CA LYS A 164 -9.28 1.43 20.96
C LYS A 164 -8.01 1.71 21.77
N VAL A 165 -7.08 2.47 21.19
CA VAL A 165 -5.89 2.93 21.89
C VAL A 165 -6.21 4.22 22.65
N SER A 166 -6.09 4.19 23.98
CA SER A 166 -6.41 5.31 24.87
C SER A 166 -5.21 6.15 25.27
N SER A 167 -4.00 5.56 25.29
CA SER A 167 -2.77 6.26 25.68
C SER A 167 -1.54 5.57 25.09
N ILE A 168 -0.55 6.38 24.69
CA ILE A 168 0.78 5.93 24.28
C ILE A 168 1.78 6.74 25.10
N LYS A 169 2.72 6.05 25.75
CA LYS A 169 3.76 6.69 26.58
C LYS A 169 5.11 6.05 26.26
N PRO A 170 6.19 6.84 26.19
CA PRO A 170 7.53 6.29 26.16
C PRO A 170 7.75 5.36 27.36
N ILE A 171 8.43 4.25 27.14
CA ILE A 171 8.89 3.39 28.23
C ILE A 171 10.03 4.11 28.93
N ASP A 172 9.91 4.29 30.24
CA ASP A 172 11.00 4.79 31.06
C ASP A 172 12.17 3.78 31.00
N PRO A 173 13.36 4.19 30.52
CA PRO A 173 14.50 3.28 30.39
C PRO A 173 14.88 2.59 31.71
N ASP A 174 14.57 3.19 32.86
CA ASP A 174 14.90 2.64 34.19
C ASP A 174 13.84 1.65 34.73
N ASN A 175 12.74 1.44 34.02
CA ASN A 175 11.60 0.62 34.48
C ASN A 175 11.32 -0.58 33.55
N LYS A 176 12.36 -1.14 32.92
CA LYS A 176 12.28 -2.40 32.18
C LYS A 176 12.14 -3.56 33.18
N LYS A 177 10.90 -3.98 33.43
CA LYS A 177 10.58 -5.28 34.05
C LYS A 177 10.58 -6.39 33.02
#